data_AF-A8S022-F1
#
_entry.id   AF-A8S022-F1
#
_cell.length_a   1.000
_cell.length_b   1.000
_cell.length_c   1.000
_cell.angle_alpha   90.00
_cell.angle_beta   90.00
_cell.angle_gamma   90.00
#
_symmetry.space_group_name_H-M   'P 1'
#
loop_
_entity.id
_entity.type
_entity.pdbx_description
1 polymer ?
#
loop_
_entity_poly.entity_id
_entity_poly.type
_entity_poly.pdbx_seq_one_letter_code
_entity_poly.pdbx_strand_id
1 'polypeptide(L)'
;MEGKGQYRAYKSVKTNKGAPGVDEMTIEAALTWWREHNHKLVERIRRGKYTPSPVRRVEIPKPDGEVRKLGIPTDIDRTIQQAMTQQLTPIYEPRFSENSVGYRLGRGAKDVIQKIKKYAEQGYTQAVILDLSKYFDTLNHTTLLNLLRKEIKDERVIQMIKNYLKSGVMENGGKFSSGGQYFSAFRECVSK
;
A
#
# COMPACT_ATOMS: atom_id res chain seq x y z
N MET A 1 -20.81 -4.98 8.86
CA MET A 1 -19.68 -4.03 9.06
C MET A 1 -20.08 -3.03 10.12
N GLU A 2 -19.39 -3.03 11.26
CA GLU A 2 -19.84 -2.30 12.47
C GLU A 2 -19.08 -0.98 12.68
N GLY A 3 -17.92 -0.77 12.06
CA GLY A 3 -17.12 0.45 12.21
C GLY A 3 -17.23 1.42 11.02
N LYS A 4 -17.49 2.71 11.29
CA LYS A 4 -17.55 3.78 10.27
C LYS A 4 -16.25 3.87 9.43
N GLY A 5 -15.08 3.65 10.03
CA GLY A 5 -13.78 3.67 9.33
C GLY A 5 -13.57 2.49 8.38
N GLN A 6 -13.92 1.28 8.83
CA GLN A 6 -13.80 0.05 8.01
C GLN A 6 -14.70 0.11 6.78
N TYR A 7 -15.93 0.61 6.95
CA TYR A 7 -16.86 0.76 5.84
C TYR A 7 -16.36 1.78 4.79
N ARG A 8 -15.75 2.88 5.25
CA ARG A 8 -15.12 3.86 4.34
C ARG A 8 -13.96 3.23 3.57
N ALA A 9 -13.11 2.45 4.24
CA ALA A 9 -12.01 1.74 3.60
C ALA A 9 -12.50 0.74 2.54
N TYR A 10 -13.51 -0.08 2.87
CA TYR A 10 -14.12 -1.01 1.91
C TYR A 10 -14.67 -0.28 0.68
N LYS A 11 -15.35 0.86 0.87
CA LYS A 11 -15.86 1.67 -0.25
C LYS A 11 -14.73 2.15 -1.17
N SER A 12 -13.62 2.63 -0.61
CA SER A 12 -12.45 3.03 -1.40
C SER A 12 -11.91 1.85 -2.22
N VAL A 13 -11.73 0.69 -1.59
CA VAL A 13 -11.26 -0.53 -2.29
C VAL A 13 -12.23 -0.94 -3.40
N LYS A 14 -13.53 -0.88 -3.15
CA LYS A 14 -14.56 -1.19 -4.16
C LYS A 14 -14.49 -0.27 -5.37
N THR A 15 -14.24 1.02 -5.17
CA THR A 15 -14.09 1.98 -6.28
C THR A 15 -12.87 1.66 -7.15
N ASN A 16 -11.82 1.07 -6.57
CA ASN A 16 -10.57 0.78 -7.28
C ASN A 16 -10.69 -0.40 -8.26
N LYS A 17 -11.70 -1.27 -8.13
CA LYS A 17 -11.98 -2.39 -9.05
C LYS A 17 -10.75 -3.28 -9.32
N GLY A 18 -9.93 -3.51 -8.29
CA GLY A 18 -8.73 -4.34 -8.40
C GLY A 18 -9.08 -5.81 -8.64
N ALA A 19 -8.20 -6.55 -9.30
CA ALA A 19 -8.39 -7.99 -9.51
C ALA A 19 -8.38 -8.75 -8.17
N PRO A 20 -9.03 -9.94 -8.06
CA PRO A 20 -9.03 -10.75 -6.85
C PRO A 20 -7.63 -11.17 -6.37
N GLY A 21 -7.49 -11.44 -5.08
CA GLY A 21 -6.26 -11.94 -4.46
C GLY A 21 -6.05 -13.45 -4.69
N VAL A 22 -5.27 -14.09 -3.81
CA VAL A 22 -5.02 -15.55 -3.83
C VAL A 22 -6.24 -16.39 -3.48
N ASP A 23 -7.22 -15.78 -2.81
CA ASP A 23 -8.49 -16.39 -2.43
C ASP A 23 -9.52 -16.34 -3.56
N GLU A 24 -9.19 -15.70 -4.68
CA GLU A 24 -10.04 -15.50 -5.86
C GLU A 24 -11.41 -14.83 -5.54
N MET A 25 -11.54 -14.27 -4.35
CA MET A 25 -12.77 -13.65 -3.88
C MET A 25 -12.99 -12.31 -4.60
N THR A 26 -14.18 -12.12 -5.16
CA THR A 26 -14.58 -10.83 -5.74
C THR A 26 -14.93 -9.83 -4.65
N ILE A 27 -14.94 -8.54 -5.01
CA ILE A 27 -15.28 -7.48 -4.05
C ILE A 27 -16.73 -7.58 -3.54
N GLU A 28 -17.66 -8.10 -4.35
CA GLU A 28 -19.03 -8.38 -3.95
C GLU A 28 -19.10 -9.49 -2.90
N ALA A 29 -18.38 -10.60 -3.14
CA ALA A 29 -18.29 -11.71 -2.19
C ALA A 29 -17.60 -11.27 -0.89
N ALA A 30 -16.62 -10.36 -0.98
CA ALA A 30 -15.95 -9.79 0.19
C ALA A 30 -16.94 -9.10 1.13
N LEU A 31 -17.98 -8.41 0.63
CA LEU A 31 -18.97 -7.77 1.50
C LEU A 31 -19.72 -8.77 2.38
N THR A 32 -20.12 -9.91 1.81
CA THR A 32 -20.79 -10.98 2.54
C THR A 32 -19.84 -11.59 3.57
N TRP A 33 -18.61 -11.90 3.16
CA TRP A 33 -17.58 -12.39 4.05
C TRP A 33 -17.34 -11.45 5.25
N TRP A 34 -17.25 -10.13 4.99
CA TRP A 34 -17.10 -9.12 6.02
C TRP A 34 -18.29 -9.11 6.98
N ARG A 35 -19.53 -9.31 6.52
CA ARG A 35 -20.69 -9.37 7.43
C ARG A 35 -20.62 -10.53 8.41
N GLU A 36 -20.14 -11.69 7.95
CA GLU A 36 -20.06 -12.92 8.74
C GLU A 36 -18.83 -12.96 9.67
N HIS A 37 -17.70 -12.39 9.23
CA HIS A 37 -16.41 -12.59 9.89
C HIS A 37 -15.87 -11.34 10.62
N ASN A 38 -16.52 -10.16 10.47
CA ASN A 38 -16.01 -8.88 11.00
C ASN A 38 -15.61 -8.96 12.48
N HIS A 39 -16.50 -9.43 13.34
CA HIS A 39 -16.25 -9.44 14.78
C HIS A 39 -14.98 -10.23 15.14
N LYS A 40 -14.88 -11.47 14.63
CA LYS A 40 -13.71 -12.34 14.85
C LYS A 40 -12.43 -11.74 14.28
N LEU A 41 -12.50 -11.13 13.08
CA LEU A 41 -11.34 -10.50 12.46
C LEU A 41 -10.84 -9.30 13.27
N VAL A 42 -11.75 -8.41 13.67
CA VAL A 42 -11.42 -7.23 14.48
C VAL A 42 -10.80 -7.64 15.80
N GLU A 43 -11.34 -8.66 16.45
CA GLU A 43 -10.77 -9.20 17.68
C GLU A 43 -9.35 -9.74 17.48
N ARG A 44 -9.10 -10.48 16.39
CA ARG A 44 -7.75 -10.96 16.04
C ARG A 44 -6.79 -9.80 15.82
N ILE A 45 -7.20 -8.74 15.12
CA ILE A 45 -6.39 -7.54 14.90
C ILE A 45 -6.09 -6.85 16.25
N ARG A 46 -7.10 -6.63 17.09
CA ARG A 46 -6.95 -5.99 18.40
C ARG A 46 -5.99 -6.74 19.33
N ARG A 47 -6.01 -8.07 19.26
CA ARG A 47 -5.12 -8.99 20.00
C ARG A 47 -3.73 -9.15 19.36
N GLY A 48 -3.46 -8.51 18.22
CA GLY A 48 -2.19 -8.66 17.50
C GLY A 48 -1.98 -10.04 16.86
N LYS A 49 -3.04 -10.82 16.67
CA LYS A 49 -3.04 -12.20 16.13
C LYS A 49 -3.53 -12.27 14.68
N TYR A 50 -3.47 -11.15 13.97
CA TYR A 50 -3.79 -11.09 12.55
C TYR A 50 -2.53 -11.31 11.71
N THR A 51 -2.63 -12.21 10.73
CA THR A 51 -1.58 -12.52 9.78
C THR A 51 -2.17 -12.30 8.39
N PRO A 52 -1.59 -11.38 7.58
CA PRO A 52 -2.01 -11.17 6.20
C PRO A 52 -1.94 -12.46 5.37
N SER A 53 -2.81 -12.56 4.37
CA SER A 53 -2.67 -13.59 3.34
C SER A 53 -1.40 -13.33 2.51
N PRO A 54 -0.87 -14.30 1.74
CA PRO A 54 0.12 -13.99 0.72
C PRO A 54 -0.53 -13.23 -0.44
N VAL A 55 0.27 -12.44 -1.18
CA VAL A 55 -0.19 -11.78 -2.42
C VAL A 55 -0.19 -12.76 -3.59
N ARG A 56 -1.15 -12.59 -4.52
CA ARG A 56 -1.19 -13.32 -5.79
C ARG A 56 -0.25 -12.65 -6.78
N ARG A 57 0.66 -13.42 -7.40
CA ARG A 57 1.56 -12.88 -8.40
C ARG A 57 0.85 -12.67 -9.73
N VAL A 58 1.05 -11.50 -10.33
CA VAL A 58 0.67 -11.21 -11.71
C VAL A 58 1.87 -10.60 -12.43
N GLU A 59 2.12 -11.11 -13.63
CA GLU A 59 3.16 -10.61 -14.52
C GLU A 59 2.52 -9.65 -15.53
N ILE A 60 3.02 -8.41 -15.58
CA ILE A 60 2.59 -7.40 -16.55
C ILE A 60 3.76 -7.10 -17.47
N PRO A 61 3.61 -7.29 -18.80
CA PRO A 61 4.66 -6.94 -19.74
C PRO A 61 4.85 -5.41 -19.76
N LYS A 62 6.11 -4.98 -19.73
CA LYS A 62 6.50 -3.60 -20.02
C LYS A 62 6.72 -3.41 -21.54
N PRO A 63 6.67 -2.16 -22.04
CA PRO A 63 6.96 -1.87 -23.44
C PRO A 63 8.40 -2.24 -23.89
N ASP A 64 9.34 -2.32 -22.95
CA ASP A 64 10.77 -2.63 -23.18
C ASP A 64 11.07 -4.14 -23.23
N GLY A 65 10.06 -5.00 -23.05
CA GLY A 65 10.18 -6.45 -23.02
C GLY A 65 10.49 -7.03 -21.64
N GLU A 66 10.77 -6.21 -20.63
CA GLU A 66 10.85 -6.70 -19.25
C GLU A 66 9.46 -6.99 -18.67
N VAL A 67 9.41 -7.85 -17.65
CA VAL A 67 8.16 -8.18 -16.94
C VAL A 67 8.13 -7.48 -15.59
N ARG A 68 7.06 -6.73 -15.33
CA ARG A 68 6.75 -6.20 -14.02
C ARG A 68 5.96 -7.24 -13.22
N LYS A 69 6.53 -7.70 -12.12
CA LYS A 69 5.85 -8.60 -11.19
C LYS A 69 5.08 -7.77 -10.17
N LEU A 70 3.77 -7.97 -10.09
CA LEU A 70 2.87 -7.34 -9.11
C LEU A 70 2.36 -8.39 -8.12
N GLY A 71 2.28 -7.98 -6.85
CA GLY A 71 1.53 -8.69 -5.83
C GLY A 71 0.14 -8.10 -5.67
N ILE A 72 -0.90 -8.92 -5.82
CA ILE A 72 -2.30 -8.54 -5.61
C ILE A 72 -2.79 -9.15 -4.28
N PRO A 73 -3.06 -8.35 -3.23
CA PRO A 73 -3.59 -8.85 -1.97
C PRO A 73 -5.06 -9.24 -2.10
N THR A 74 -5.55 -9.95 -1.09
CA THR A 74 -6.99 -10.21 -0.93
C THR A 74 -7.75 -8.90 -0.70
N ASP A 75 -9.05 -8.87 -1.00
CA ASP A 75 -9.89 -7.69 -0.73
C ASP A 75 -10.00 -7.36 0.76
N ILE A 76 -9.88 -8.38 1.61
CA ILE A 76 -9.82 -8.22 3.06
C ILE A 76 -8.55 -7.46 3.43
N ASP A 77 -7.40 -7.90 2.92
CA ASP A 77 -6.11 -7.25 3.15
C ASP A 77 -6.09 -5.82 2.60
N ARG A 78 -6.59 -5.59 1.38
CA ARG A 78 -6.72 -4.25 0.80
C ARG A 78 -7.56 -3.34 1.68
N THR A 79 -8.68 -3.84 2.21
CA THR A 79 -9.56 -3.06 3.10
C THR A 79 -8.87 -2.72 4.42
N ILE A 80 -8.11 -3.64 5.01
CA ILE A 80 -7.33 -3.39 6.24
C ILE A 80 -6.22 -2.38 5.97
N GLN A 81 -5.47 -2.55 4.87
CA GLN A 81 -4.43 -1.61 4.45
C GLN A 81 -5.01 -0.21 4.23
N GLN A 82 -6.14 -0.12 3.55
CA GLN A 82 -6.81 1.16 3.32
C GLN A 82 -7.29 1.79 4.63
N ALA A 83 -7.81 1.00 5.56
CA ALA A 83 -8.20 1.50 6.88
C ALA A 83 -6.98 2.03 7.66
N MET A 84 -5.83 1.35 7.59
CA MET A 84 -4.58 1.85 8.16
C MET A 84 -4.15 3.15 7.50
N THR A 85 -4.09 3.21 6.16
CA THR A 85 -3.72 4.40 5.40
C THR A 85 -4.55 5.61 5.83
N GLN A 86 -5.87 5.47 5.92
CA GLN A 86 -6.76 6.55 6.34
C GLN A 86 -6.43 7.12 7.73
N GLN A 87 -5.89 6.30 8.64
CA GLN A 87 -5.46 6.76 9.97
C GLN A 87 -4.03 7.31 9.96
N LEU A 88 -3.14 6.78 9.12
CA LEU A 88 -1.75 7.19 9.04
C LEU A 88 -1.55 8.47 8.22
N THR A 89 -2.34 8.69 7.17
CA THR A 89 -2.29 9.88 6.32
C THR A 89 -2.34 11.18 7.13
N PRO A 90 -3.29 11.44 8.03
CA PRO A 90 -3.30 12.70 8.79
C PRO A 90 -2.10 12.89 9.72
N ILE A 91 -1.40 11.80 10.09
CA ILE A 91 -0.18 11.84 10.90
C ILE A 91 1.01 12.26 10.01
N TYR A 92 1.15 11.65 8.84
CA TYR A 92 2.34 11.84 7.99
C TYR A 92 2.23 12.98 6.98
N GLU A 93 1.03 13.32 6.50
CA GLU A 93 0.84 14.39 5.50
C GLU A 93 1.47 15.73 5.88
N PRO A 94 1.29 16.25 7.12
CA PRO A 94 1.90 17.50 7.54
C PRO A 94 3.44 17.46 7.63
N ARG A 95 4.03 16.25 7.66
CA ARG A 95 5.48 16.03 7.83
C ARG A 95 6.19 15.86 6.50
N PHE A 96 5.48 15.57 5.42
CA PHE A 96 6.09 15.43 4.11
C PHE A 96 6.55 16.78 3.57
N SER A 97 7.73 16.80 2.96
CA SER A 97 8.23 17.95 2.22
C SER A 97 7.19 18.44 1.22
N GLU A 98 7.08 19.75 1.06
CA GLU A 98 6.24 20.36 0.02
C GLU A 98 6.65 19.91 -1.39
N ASN A 99 7.90 19.49 -1.58
CA ASN A 99 8.42 18.98 -2.86
C ASN A 99 8.13 17.49 -3.08
N SER A 100 7.61 16.78 -2.06
CA SER A 100 7.11 15.42 -2.24
C SER A 100 5.69 15.46 -2.81
N VAL A 101 5.51 14.92 -4.01
CA VAL A 101 4.22 14.94 -4.73
C VAL A 101 3.64 13.55 -5.01
N GLY A 102 4.47 12.52 -5.00
CA GLY A 102 4.07 11.17 -5.39
C GLY A 102 3.17 10.54 -4.34
N TYR A 103 2.07 9.93 -4.78
CA TYR A 103 1.16 9.17 -3.92
C TYR A 103 0.58 9.99 -2.74
N ARG A 104 0.37 11.29 -2.92
CA ARG A 104 -0.22 12.17 -1.91
C ARG A 104 -1.56 12.72 -2.38
N LEU A 105 -2.52 12.79 -1.47
CA LEU A 105 -3.87 13.27 -1.78
C LEU A 105 -3.82 14.74 -2.21
N GLY A 106 -4.44 15.07 -3.36
CA GLY A 106 -4.47 16.44 -3.88
C GLY A 106 -3.11 16.96 -4.37
N ARG A 107 -2.15 16.07 -4.65
CA ARG A 107 -0.86 16.38 -5.27
C ARG A 107 -0.65 15.50 -6.50
N GLY A 108 0.01 16.02 -7.53
CA GLY A 108 0.27 15.25 -8.74
C GLY A 108 1.26 15.90 -9.70
N ALA A 109 1.34 15.32 -10.91
CA ALA A 109 2.31 15.73 -11.93
C ALA A 109 2.20 17.21 -12.30
N LYS A 110 1.00 17.80 -12.26
CA LYS A 110 0.79 19.23 -12.53
C LYS A 110 1.54 20.13 -11.54
N ASP A 111 1.57 19.77 -10.26
CA ASP A 111 2.30 20.54 -9.24
C ASP A 111 3.81 20.52 -9.51
N VAL A 112 4.33 19.37 -9.96
CA VAL A 112 5.74 19.21 -10.33
C VAL A 112 6.09 20.10 -11.51
N ILE A 113 5.26 20.08 -12.56
CA ILE A 113 5.47 20.89 -13.78
C ILE A 113 5.51 22.37 -13.43
N GLN A 114 4.58 22.85 -12.59
CA GLN A 114 4.56 24.24 -12.14
C GLN A 114 5.83 24.62 -11.36
N LYS A 115 6.32 23.74 -10.48
CA LYS A 115 7.56 23.98 -9.74
C LYS A 115 8.79 24.01 -10.65
N ILE A 116 8.91 23.07 -11.59
CA ILE A 116 10.01 23.04 -12.57
C ILE A 116 10.00 24.33 -13.39
N LYS A 117 8.83 24.77 -13.86
CA LYS A 117 8.69 26.03 -14.60
C LYS A 117 9.20 27.23 -13.80
N LYS A 118 8.79 27.33 -12.53
CA LYS A 118 9.25 28.39 -11.62
C LYS A 118 10.77 28.38 -11.43
N TYR A 119 11.38 27.20 -11.28
CA TYR A 119 12.84 27.10 -11.17
C TYR A 119 13.54 27.53 -12.47
N ALA A 120 13.01 27.13 -13.63
CA ALA A 120 13.55 27.57 -14.92
C ALA A 120 13.47 29.10 -15.10
N GLU A 121 12.35 29.72 -14.71
CA GLU A 121 12.18 31.19 -14.72
C GLU A 121 13.16 31.92 -13.78
N GLN A 122 13.63 31.24 -12.73
CA GLN A 122 14.66 31.74 -11.81
C GLN A 122 16.11 31.50 -12.31
N GLY A 123 16.28 30.93 -13.50
CA GLY A 123 17.59 30.65 -14.11
C GLY A 123 18.15 29.26 -13.83
N TYR A 124 17.44 28.39 -13.10
CA TYR A 124 17.84 27.00 -12.90
C TYR A 124 17.45 26.14 -14.11
N THR A 125 18.33 26.08 -15.10
CA THR A 125 18.08 25.40 -16.38
C THR A 125 18.69 24.01 -16.51
N GLN A 126 19.43 23.56 -15.48
CA GLN A 126 20.03 22.24 -15.41
C GLN A 126 19.35 21.39 -14.35
N ALA A 127 19.12 20.12 -14.65
CA ALA A 127 18.47 19.17 -13.75
C ALA A 127 19.41 17.99 -13.47
N VAL A 128 19.42 17.54 -12.22
CA VAL A 128 20.02 16.27 -11.81
C VAL A 128 18.90 15.26 -11.67
N ILE A 129 18.95 14.19 -12.47
CA ILE A 129 17.97 13.11 -12.43
C ILE A 129 18.53 11.99 -11.56
N LEU A 130 17.79 11.66 -10.50
CA LEU A 130 18.10 10.55 -9.60
C LEU A 130 16.94 9.56 -9.64
N ASP A 131 17.25 8.29 -9.88
CA ASP A 131 16.29 7.19 -9.82
C ASP A 131 16.82 6.06 -8.96
N LEU A 132 15.94 5.42 -8.19
CA LEU A 132 16.27 4.30 -7.32
C LEU A 132 15.77 2.99 -7.94
N SER A 133 16.70 2.21 -8.48
CA SER A 133 16.40 0.89 -9.05
C SER A 133 15.80 -0.03 -7.99
N LYS A 134 14.69 -0.71 -8.33
CA LYS A 134 14.08 -1.75 -7.47
C LYS A 134 13.84 -1.29 -6.03
N TYR A 135 13.40 -0.02 -5.85
CA TYR A 135 13.24 0.62 -4.54
C TYR A 135 12.52 -0.27 -3.51
N PHE A 136 11.37 -0.83 -3.87
CA PHE A 136 10.57 -1.64 -2.93
C PHE A 136 11.16 -3.03 -2.66
N ASP A 137 11.94 -3.59 -3.59
CA ASP A 137 12.60 -4.88 -3.41
C ASP A 137 13.85 -4.75 -2.51
N THR A 138 14.45 -3.56 -2.47
CA THR A 138 15.70 -3.26 -1.73
C THR A 138 15.46 -2.49 -0.43
N LEU A 139 14.21 -2.15 -0.11
CA LEU A 139 13.87 -1.34 1.05
C LEU A 139 14.23 -2.07 2.35
N ASN A 140 15.09 -1.46 3.17
CA ASN A 140 15.43 -2.02 4.48
C ASN A 140 14.24 -1.91 5.44
N HIS A 141 13.61 -3.06 5.73
CA HIS A 141 12.44 -3.13 6.60
C HIS A 141 12.73 -2.65 8.02
N THR A 142 13.93 -2.89 8.56
CA THR A 142 14.29 -2.44 9.92
C THR A 142 14.35 -0.92 9.98
N THR A 143 15.01 -0.28 9.02
CA THR A 143 15.08 1.18 8.92
C THR A 143 13.68 1.78 8.77
N LEU A 144 12.85 1.24 7.88
CA LEU A 144 11.47 1.69 7.69
C LEU A 144 10.66 1.61 8.99
N LEU A 145 10.67 0.46 9.66
CA LEU A 145 9.88 0.25 10.88
C LEU A 145 10.36 1.18 12.01
N ASN A 146 11.66 1.43 12.11
CA ASN A 146 12.21 2.37 13.10
C ASN A 146 11.82 3.83 12.81
N LEU A 147 11.74 4.22 11.53
CA LEU A 147 11.19 5.53 11.16
C LEU A 147 9.72 5.65 11.54
N LEU A 148 8.92 4.60 11.28
CA LEU A 148 7.49 4.60 11.62
C LEU A 148 7.23 4.69 13.13
N ARG A 149 8.08 4.05 13.96
CA ARG A 149 8.00 4.10 15.43
C ARG A 149 8.21 5.50 16.03
N LYS A 150 8.80 6.43 15.27
CA LYS A 150 8.96 7.82 15.73
C LYS A 150 7.60 8.46 15.98
N GLU A 151 6.62 8.17 15.12
CA GLU A 151 5.27 8.73 15.19
C GLU A 151 4.23 7.74 15.74
N ILE A 152 4.35 6.46 15.39
CA ILE A 152 3.38 5.43 15.78
C ILE A 152 3.87 4.72 17.05
N LYS A 153 3.18 4.95 18.17
CA LYS A 153 3.51 4.31 19.46
C LYS A 153 2.81 2.96 19.67
N ASP A 154 1.74 2.69 18.93
CA ASP A 154 1.05 1.40 19.00
C ASP A 154 1.86 0.33 18.25
N GLU A 155 2.59 -0.50 18.99
CA GLU A 155 3.38 -1.59 18.42
C GLU A 155 2.53 -2.61 17.66
N ARG A 156 1.22 -2.73 17.94
CA ARG A 156 0.35 -3.63 17.17
C ARG A 156 0.25 -3.20 15.71
N VAL A 157 0.21 -1.88 15.46
CA VAL A 157 0.21 -1.32 14.10
C VAL A 157 1.56 -1.58 13.44
N ILE A 158 2.67 -1.35 14.14
CA ILE A 158 4.02 -1.60 13.62
C ILE A 158 4.21 -3.08 13.25
N GLN A 159 3.78 -4.00 14.11
CA GLN A 159 3.85 -5.44 13.82
C GLN A 159 2.94 -5.84 12.65
N MET A 160 1.75 -5.22 12.53
CA MET A 160 0.88 -5.47 11.39
C MET A 160 1.52 -5.00 10.07
N ILE A 161 2.13 -3.81 10.05
CA ILE A 161 2.89 -3.33 8.89
C ILE A 161 4.05 -4.28 8.59
N LYS A 162 4.84 -4.69 9.59
CA LYS A 162 5.92 -5.67 9.43
C LYS A 162 5.42 -6.99 8.84
N ASN A 163 4.25 -7.47 9.26
CA ASN A 163 3.65 -8.69 8.74
C ASN A 163 3.26 -8.52 7.27
N TYR A 164 2.73 -7.36 6.87
CA TYR A 164 2.48 -7.03 5.47
C TYR A 164 3.76 -6.93 4.62
N LEU A 165 4.83 -6.37 5.18
CA LEU A 165 6.12 -6.30 4.49
C LEU A 165 6.75 -7.70 4.27
N LYS A 166 6.43 -8.64 5.16
CA LYS A 166 6.96 -10.01 5.14
C LYS A 166 6.01 -11.02 4.50
N SER A 167 4.74 -10.68 4.27
CA SER A 167 3.80 -11.61 3.66
C SER A 167 4.30 -11.95 2.27
N GLY A 168 4.61 -13.24 2.08
CA GLY A 168 5.20 -13.75 0.86
C GLY A 168 4.25 -13.67 -0.34
N VAL A 169 4.72 -14.22 -1.44
CA VAL A 169 3.99 -14.30 -2.71
C VAL A 169 3.56 -15.74 -2.91
N MET A 170 2.34 -15.92 -3.40
CA MET A 170 1.88 -17.21 -3.90
C MET A 170 2.05 -17.25 -5.42
N GLU A 171 2.77 -18.25 -5.90
CA GLU A 171 3.04 -18.49 -7.31
C GLU A 171 2.83 -19.99 -7.57
N ASN A 172 1.95 -20.36 -8.51
CA ASN A 172 1.67 -21.75 -8.91
C ASN A 172 1.39 -22.72 -7.73
N GLY A 173 0.62 -22.31 -6.72
CA GLY A 173 0.26 -23.14 -5.57
C GLY A 173 1.35 -23.28 -4.49
N GLY A 174 2.55 -22.75 -4.72
CA GLY A 174 3.63 -22.67 -3.74
C GLY A 174 3.64 -21.31 -3.02
N LYS A 175 3.92 -21.32 -1.71
CA LYS A 175 4.25 -20.09 -0.95
C LYS A 175 5.74 -19.80 -1.07
N PHE A 176 6.08 -18.66 -1.65
CA PHE A 176 7.45 -18.17 -1.74
C PHE A 176 7.63 -16.97 -0.80
N SER A 177 8.65 -17.01 0.06
CA SER A 177 9.06 -15.82 0.81
C SER A 177 9.87 -14.91 -0.10
N SER A 178 9.25 -13.89 -0.69
CA SER A 178 9.98 -12.84 -1.39
C SER A 178 9.85 -11.52 -0.64
N GLY A 179 10.97 -10.90 -0.29
CA GLY A 179 10.98 -9.53 0.22
C GLY A 179 10.40 -8.55 -0.81
N GLY A 180 9.68 -7.54 -0.33
CA GLY A 180 9.39 -6.30 -1.09
C GLY A 180 8.09 -6.22 -1.90
N GLN A 181 7.40 -7.31 -2.21
CA GLN A 181 6.33 -7.29 -3.24
C GLN A 181 4.96 -6.76 -2.76
N TYR A 182 4.74 -6.57 -1.45
CA TYR A 182 3.49 -5.99 -0.94
C TYR A 182 3.34 -4.49 -1.24
N PHE A 183 4.43 -3.78 -1.50
CA PHE A 183 4.35 -2.35 -1.77
C PHE A 183 3.72 -2.02 -3.11
N SER A 184 3.78 -2.92 -4.10
CA SER A 184 3.11 -2.68 -5.38
C SER A 184 1.59 -2.61 -5.22
N ALA A 185 1.04 -3.31 -4.21
CA ALA A 185 -0.38 -3.29 -3.88
C ALA A 185 -0.83 -2.04 -3.14
N PHE A 186 0.04 -1.48 -2.29
CA PHE A 186 -0.24 -0.23 -1.57
C PHE A 186 -0.49 0.93 -2.54
N ARG A 187 0.12 0.86 -3.73
CA ARG A 187 -0.07 1.83 -4.82
C ARG A 187 -1.54 1.98 -5.22
N GLU A 188 -2.31 0.89 -5.25
CA GLU A 188 -3.74 0.95 -5.61
C GLU A 188 -4.59 1.62 -4.52
N CYS A 189 -4.21 1.47 -3.26
CA CYS A 189 -4.96 2.02 -2.12
C CYS A 189 -4.80 3.54 -1.98
N VAL A 190 -3.63 4.09 -2.36
CA VAL A 190 -3.29 5.51 -2.16
C VAL A 190 -3.49 6.36 -3.42
N SER A 191 -3.53 5.76 -4.62
CA SER A 191 -3.44 6.51 -5.89
C SER A 191 -4.71 7.19 -6.42
N LYS A 192 -5.85 7.19 -5.72
CA LYS A 192 -7.05 7.93 -6.16
C LYS A 192 -7.86 8.49 -5.00
#